data_AF-A0A146KCL1-F1
#
_entry.id   AF-A0A146KCL1-F1
#
_cell.length_a   1.000
_cell.length_b   1.000
_cell.length_c   1.000
_cell.angle_alpha   90.00
_cell.angle_beta   90.00
_cell.angle_gamma   90.00
#
_symmetry.space_group_name_H-M   'P 1'
#
loop_
_entity.id
_entity.type
_entity.pdbx_description
1 polymer ?
#
loop_
_entity_poly.entity_id
_entity_poly.type
_entity_poly.pdbx_seq_one_letter_code
_entity_poly.pdbx_strand_id
1 'polypeptide(L)'
;RIQGTDPNVYLEAERKKQFDNYYSKKVTQVKSSVNRDPPKQLVHLQERGLQKYMEKQRQLQIDKDNATLLKRIEYQYTEAKGLDTQLVQRGPRSLNKLRREEELQRITEENRRLHQKLIEAKPTINNQEMKQQYQSHKYYSLLKQRNPTVFLDENRGNMLKQQLEEQIEGDYIEQKKALLEELAQLQIVEREIIEEELPDYDLLIPEMLQQEEIQEDDDGFTGKEVYVTQKE
;
A
#
# COMPACT_ATOMS: atom_id res chain seq x y z
N ARG A 1 64.89 -28.91 -39.88
CA ARG A 1 65.63 -28.88 -38.59
C ARG A 1 64.58 -28.67 -37.51
N ILE A 2 64.01 -29.75 -36.99
CA ILE A 2 62.91 -29.69 -36.00
C ILE A 2 63.57 -29.43 -34.65
N GLN A 3 63.30 -28.28 -34.05
CA GLN A 3 63.82 -27.92 -32.73
C GLN A 3 63.12 -28.82 -31.70
N GLY A 4 63.92 -29.66 -31.04
CA GLY A 4 63.47 -30.49 -29.94
C GLY A 4 63.11 -29.61 -28.75
N THR A 5 61.87 -29.69 -28.31
CA THR A 5 61.51 -29.29 -26.95
C THR A 5 62.21 -30.23 -25.99
N ASP A 6 63.00 -29.66 -25.07
CA ASP A 6 63.76 -30.42 -24.10
C ASP A 6 62.82 -31.34 -23.29
N PRO A 7 63.09 -32.65 -23.22
CA PRO A 7 62.19 -33.63 -22.59
C PRO A 7 61.94 -33.36 -21.10
N ASN A 8 62.77 -32.52 -20.47
CA ASN A 8 62.66 -32.15 -19.07
C ASN A 8 61.52 -31.16 -18.78
N VAL A 9 61.16 -30.29 -19.74
CA VAL A 9 60.13 -29.25 -19.55
C VAL A 9 58.73 -29.86 -19.37
N TYR A 10 58.45 -30.96 -20.06
CA TYR A 10 57.18 -31.67 -19.95
C TYR A 10 57.02 -32.34 -18.57
N LEU A 11 58.08 -33.00 -18.09
CA LEU A 11 58.12 -33.63 -16.77
C LEU A 11 57.94 -32.60 -15.64
N GLU A 12 58.53 -31.42 -15.78
CA GLU A 12 58.36 -30.33 -14.82
C GLU A 12 56.92 -29.78 -14.81
N ALA A 13 56.30 -29.63 -15.99
CA ALA A 13 54.91 -29.20 -16.10
C ALA A 13 53.93 -30.21 -15.47
N GLU A 14 54.15 -31.51 -15.67
CA GLU A 14 53.33 -32.55 -15.05
C GLU A 14 53.48 -32.57 -13.53
N ARG A 15 54.71 -32.43 -13.00
CA ARG A 15 54.97 -32.35 -11.56
C ARG A 15 54.29 -31.15 -10.93
N LYS A 16 54.35 -29.98 -11.59
CA LYS A 16 53.67 -28.77 -11.14
C LYS A 16 52.15 -28.98 -11.09
N LYS A 17 51.57 -29.55 -12.15
CA LYS A 17 50.14 -29.87 -12.20
C LYS A 17 49.71 -30.84 -11.11
N GLN A 18 50.52 -31.86 -10.81
CA GLN A 18 50.25 -32.79 -9.71
C GLN A 18 50.30 -32.09 -8.35
N PHE A 19 51.28 -31.21 -8.13
CA PHE A 19 51.41 -30.42 -6.91
C PHE A 19 50.21 -29.48 -6.73
N ASP A 20 49.80 -28.77 -7.78
CA ASP A 20 48.64 -27.85 -7.74
C ASP A 20 47.33 -28.61 -7.47
N ASN A 21 47.17 -29.79 -8.08
CA ASN A 21 46.03 -30.69 -7.81
C ASN A 21 46.03 -31.23 -6.39
N TYR A 22 47.20 -31.52 -5.81
CA TYR A 22 47.30 -31.94 -4.41
C TYR A 22 46.97 -30.78 -3.47
N TYR A 23 47.50 -29.59 -3.74
CA TYR A 23 47.29 -28.41 -2.91
C TYR A 23 45.83 -27.95 -2.93
N SER A 24 45.20 -27.89 -4.11
CA SER A 24 43.77 -27.57 -4.22
C SER A 24 42.87 -28.56 -3.46
N LYS A 25 43.19 -29.86 -3.47
CA LYS A 25 42.50 -30.86 -2.63
C LYS A 25 42.68 -30.59 -1.14
N LYS A 26 43.84 -30.12 -0.71
CA LYS A 26 44.07 -29.78 0.70
C LYS A 26 43.31 -28.52 1.10
N VAL A 27 43.33 -27.48 0.28
CA VAL A 27 42.60 -26.23 0.54
C VAL A 27 41.09 -26.47 0.65
N THR A 28 40.51 -27.29 -0.23
CA THR A 28 39.07 -27.63 -0.19
C THR A 28 38.68 -28.46 1.04
N GLN A 29 39.63 -29.19 1.63
CA GLN A 29 39.41 -29.96 2.86
C GLN A 29 39.52 -29.13 4.14
N VAL A 30 40.10 -27.91 4.09
CA VAL A 30 40.19 -27.03 5.25
C VAL A 30 38.81 -26.48 5.57
N LYS A 31 38.20 -26.96 6.66
CA LYS A 31 36.97 -26.39 7.21
C LYS A 31 37.32 -25.21 8.11
N SER A 32 36.53 -24.14 8.07
CA SER A 32 36.66 -23.04 9.03
C SER A 32 36.34 -23.54 10.44
N SER A 33 37.21 -23.25 11.41
CA SER A 33 36.96 -23.56 12.83
C SER A 33 35.82 -22.75 13.45
N VAL A 34 35.29 -21.76 12.72
CA VAL A 34 34.20 -20.91 13.17
C VAL A 34 32.89 -21.50 12.70
N ASN A 35 32.05 -21.91 13.65
CA ASN A 35 30.68 -22.29 13.38
C ASN A 35 29.89 -21.03 12.96
N ARG A 36 29.25 -21.09 11.78
CA ARG A 36 28.38 -20.02 11.25
C ARG A 36 26.90 -20.38 11.30
N ASP A 37 26.56 -21.53 11.88
CA ASP A 37 25.17 -21.95 12.02
C ASP A 37 24.44 -20.97 12.96
N PRO A 38 23.17 -20.67 12.69
CA PRO A 38 22.36 -19.89 13.61
C PRO A 38 22.29 -20.60 14.96
N PRO A 39 22.21 -19.85 16.08
CA PRO A 39 22.04 -20.45 17.39
C PRO A 39 20.78 -21.31 17.41
N LYS A 40 20.87 -22.49 18.05
CA LYS A 40 19.72 -23.39 18.20
C LYS A 40 18.59 -22.64 18.90
N GLN A 41 17.42 -22.61 18.28
CA GLN A 41 16.24 -22.03 18.89
C GLN A 41 15.89 -22.85 20.15
N LEU A 42 15.59 -22.14 21.24
CA LEU A 42 15.20 -22.79 22.49
C LEU A 42 13.76 -23.32 22.35
N VAL A 43 13.54 -24.58 22.71
CA VAL A 43 12.23 -25.25 22.56
C VAL A 43 11.11 -24.49 23.28
N HIS A 44 11.40 -23.89 24.43
CA HIS A 44 10.43 -23.09 25.20
C HIS A 44 10.03 -21.77 24.52
N LEU A 45 10.79 -21.29 23.52
CA LEU A 45 10.38 -20.14 22.70
C LEU A 45 9.40 -20.55 21.60
N GLN A 46 9.47 -21.81 21.14
CA GLN A 46 8.52 -22.38 20.17
C GLN A 46 7.23 -22.83 20.88
N GLU A 47 7.38 -23.42 22.05
CA GLU A 47 6.28 -23.91 22.86
C GLU A 47 5.79 -22.81 23.79
N ARG A 48 4.78 -22.04 23.35
CA ARG A 48 4.03 -21.11 24.21
C ARG A 48 3.16 -21.86 25.23
N GLY A 49 3.79 -22.66 26.10
CA GLY A 49 3.13 -23.59 27.02
C GLY A 49 2.14 -22.89 27.95
N LEU A 50 2.51 -21.71 28.45
CA LEU A 50 1.61 -20.89 29.28
C LEU A 50 0.35 -20.46 28.50
N GLN A 51 0.52 -20.03 27.24
CA GLN A 51 -0.61 -19.65 26.40
C GLN A 51 -1.55 -20.85 26.18
N LYS A 52 -1.00 -22.01 25.80
CA LYS A 52 -1.78 -23.25 25.63
C LYS A 52 -2.50 -23.68 26.90
N TYR A 53 -1.84 -23.54 28.06
CA TYR A 53 -2.45 -23.81 29.36
C TYR A 53 -3.62 -22.87 29.66
N MET A 54 -3.46 -21.57 29.45
CA MET A 54 -4.52 -20.58 29.65
C MET A 54 -5.71 -20.80 28.72
N GLU A 55 -5.45 -21.11 27.44
CA GLU A 55 -6.50 -21.48 26.48
C GLU A 55 -7.25 -22.73 26.93
N LYS A 56 -6.56 -23.76 27.44
CA LYS A 56 -7.18 -24.98 27.97
C LYS A 56 -8.04 -24.69 29.21
N GLN A 57 -7.57 -23.85 30.13
CA GLN A 57 -8.35 -23.44 31.32
C GLN A 57 -9.61 -22.67 30.92
N ARG A 58 -9.49 -21.75 29.96
CA ARG A 58 -10.63 -21.02 29.42
C ARG A 58 -11.65 -21.96 28.77
N GLN A 59 -11.19 -22.94 27.99
CA GLN A 59 -12.09 -23.91 27.36
C GLN A 59 -12.82 -24.76 28.40
N LEU A 60 -12.12 -25.24 29.43
CA LEU A 60 -12.74 -25.98 30.53
C LEU A 60 -13.82 -25.16 31.26
N GLN A 61 -13.62 -23.86 31.41
CA GLN A 61 -14.62 -22.99 32.01
C GLN A 61 -15.87 -22.88 31.11
N ILE A 62 -15.67 -22.66 29.80
CA ILE A 62 -16.75 -22.62 28.82
C ILE A 62 -17.55 -23.94 28.83
N ASP A 63 -16.87 -25.08 28.86
CA ASP A 63 -17.53 -26.39 28.83
C ASP A 63 -18.36 -26.63 30.10
N LYS A 64 -17.88 -26.20 31.27
CA LYS A 64 -18.64 -26.25 32.54
C LYS A 64 -19.87 -25.35 32.50
N ASP A 65 -19.73 -24.14 31.97
CA ASP A 65 -20.82 -23.17 31.86
C ASP A 65 -21.89 -23.68 30.87
N ASN A 66 -21.47 -24.25 29.75
CA ASN A 66 -22.34 -24.89 28.76
C ASN A 66 -23.09 -26.09 29.36
N ALA A 67 -22.41 -26.96 30.11
CA ALA A 67 -23.04 -28.09 30.77
C ALA A 67 -24.09 -27.63 31.79
N THR A 68 -23.82 -26.55 32.53
CA THR A 68 -24.76 -25.96 33.49
C THR A 68 -25.98 -25.36 32.79
N LEU A 69 -25.75 -24.64 31.68
CA LEU A 69 -26.82 -24.07 30.86
C LEU A 69 -27.73 -25.16 30.29
N LEU A 70 -27.14 -26.21 29.70
CA LEU A 70 -27.90 -27.32 29.12
C LEU A 70 -28.75 -28.03 30.17
N LYS A 71 -28.23 -28.25 31.38
CA LYS A 71 -29.02 -28.81 32.50
C LYS A 71 -30.20 -27.91 32.89
N ARG A 72 -30.00 -26.59 32.92
CA ARG A 72 -31.08 -25.63 33.23
C ARG A 72 -32.15 -25.61 32.13
N ILE A 73 -31.72 -25.67 30.87
CA ILE A 73 -32.61 -25.79 29.71
C ILE A 73 -33.40 -27.08 29.85
N GLU A 74 -32.73 -28.23 29.99
CA GLU A 74 -33.37 -29.54 30.13
C GLU A 74 -34.42 -29.54 31.24
N TYR A 75 -34.07 -29.07 32.44
CA TYR A 75 -34.99 -28.92 33.57
C TYR A 75 -36.24 -28.09 33.23
N GLN A 76 -36.08 -26.96 32.53
CA GLN A 76 -37.23 -26.16 32.09
C GLN A 76 -38.08 -26.89 31.04
N TYR A 77 -37.48 -27.65 30.13
CA TYR A 77 -38.23 -28.39 29.12
C TYR A 77 -38.94 -29.64 29.68
N THR A 78 -38.38 -30.27 30.72
CA THR A 78 -38.92 -31.50 31.33
C THR A 78 -39.86 -31.23 32.50
N GLU A 79 -39.46 -30.41 33.47
CA GLU A 79 -40.19 -30.21 34.73
C GLU A 79 -41.15 -29.01 34.73
N ALA A 80 -40.98 -28.02 33.84
CA ALA A 80 -41.93 -26.91 33.73
C ALA A 80 -43.29 -27.30 33.14
N LYS A 81 -43.50 -28.58 32.79
CA LYS A 81 -44.80 -29.14 32.36
C LYS A 81 -45.83 -29.23 33.50
N GLY A 82 -45.43 -28.98 34.76
CA GLY A 82 -46.33 -28.98 35.92
C GLY A 82 -47.07 -27.68 36.19
N LEU A 83 -46.74 -26.58 35.49
CA LEU A 83 -47.54 -25.36 35.54
C LEU A 83 -48.55 -25.40 34.40
N ASP A 84 -49.78 -25.76 34.73
CA ASP A 84 -50.95 -25.55 33.87
C ASP A 84 -51.11 -24.05 33.61
N THR A 85 -50.39 -23.57 32.60
CA THR A 85 -50.61 -22.25 32.00
C THR A 85 -51.14 -22.47 30.60
N GLN A 86 -52.35 -23.04 30.52
CA GLN A 86 -53.27 -22.77 29.40
C GLN A 86 -53.71 -21.30 29.32
N LEU A 87 -53.04 -20.39 30.03
CA LEU A 87 -52.95 -19.00 29.60
C LEU A 87 -52.00 -18.95 28.40
N VAL A 88 -52.50 -19.38 27.25
CA VAL A 88 -52.00 -18.95 25.94
C VAL A 88 -51.95 -17.43 26.03
N GLN A 89 -50.76 -16.86 26.25
CA GLN A 89 -50.54 -15.41 26.28
C GLN A 89 -51.02 -14.87 24.93
N ARG A 90 -52.27 -14.41 24.87
CA ARG A 90 -52.81 -13.68 23.73
C ARG A 90 -52.30 -12.25 23.84
N GLY A 91 -51.05 -12.06 23.44
CA GLY A 91 -50.41 -10.75 23.45
C GLY A 91 -48.91 -10.85 23.14
N PRO A 92 -48.29 -9.74 22.72
CA PRO A 92 -46.85 -9.70 22.52
C PRO A 92 -46.12 -10.01 23.84
N ARG A 93 -45.19 -10.97 23.81
CA ARG A 93 -44.38 -11.43 24.95
C ARG A 93 -43.57 -10.30 25.65
N SER A 94 -43.46 -9.13 25.01
CA SER A 94 -42.81 -7.94 25.51
C SER A 94 -43.59 -6.70 25.08
N LEU A 95 -43.82 -5.77 26.02
CA LEU A 95 -44.40 -4.45 25.75
C LEU A 95 -43.59 -3.64 24.71
N ASN A 96 -42.30 -3.94 24.54
CA ASN A 96 -41.40 -3.24 23.61
C ASN A 96 -41.21 -3.96 22.28
N LYS A 97 -42.05 -4.96 21.95
CA LYS A 97 -41.91 -5.73 20.70
C LYS A 97 -41.96 -4.84 19.47
N LEU A 98 -42.94 -3.94 19.39
CA LEU A 98 -43.15 -3.06 18.23
C LEU A 98 -41.96 -2.12 18.02
N ARG A 99 -41.49 -1.41 19.06
CA ARG A 99 -40.30 -0.55 18.96
C ARG A 99 -39.04 -1.31 18.55
N ARG A 100 -38.90 -2.56 18.98
CA ARG A 100 -37.77 -3.42 18.58
C ARG A 100 -37.87 -3.83 17.12
N GLU A 101 -39.07 -4.12 16.63
CA GLU A 101 -39.33 -4.44 15.22
C GLU A 101 -39.08 -3.21 14.33
N GLU A 102 -39.53 -2.03 14.74
CA GLU A 102 -39.25 -0.75 14.05
C GLU A 102 -37.75 -0.45 13.98
N GLU A 103 -37.03 -0.57 15.10
CA GLU A 103 -35.58 -0.33 15.11
C GLU A 103 -34.83 -1.39 14.29
N LEU A 104 -35.28 -2.64 14.31
CA LEU A 104 -34.72 -3.70 13.47
C LEU A 104 -34.91 -3.39 11.98
N GLN A 105 -36.09 -2.92 11.59
CA GLN A 105 -36.37 -2.50 10.22
C GLN A 105 -35.47 -1.34 9.81
N ARG A 106 -35.36 -0.30 10.65
CA ARG A 106 -34.47 0.85 10.44
C ARG A 106 -33.02 0.43 10.23
N ILE A 107 -32.48 -0.41 11.11
CA ILE A 107 -31.11 -0.93 11.00
C ILE A 107 -30.94 -1.73 9.71
N THR A 108 -31.94 -2.52 9.33
CA THR A 108 -31.90 -3.34 8.11
C THR A 108 -31.87 -2.47 6.86
N GLU A 109 -32.69 -1.42 6.82
CA GLU A 109 -32.70 -0.45 5.73
C GLU A 109 -31.39 0.33 5.64
N GLU A 110 -30.86 0.78 6.77
CA GLU A 110 -29.57 1.45 6.82
C GLU A 110 -28.43 0.56 6.33
N ASN A 111 -28.38 -0.70 6.79
CA ASN A 111 -27.40 -1.68 6.34
C ASN A 111 -27.51 -1.93 4.83
N ARG A 112 -28.74 -2.05 4.30
CA ARG A 112 -28.96 -2.21 2.87
C ARG A 112 -28.46 -1.00 2.08
N ARG A 113 -28.73 0.21 2.57
CA ARG A 113 -28.24 1.47 1.96
C ARG A 113 -26.72 1.53 1.96
N LEU A 114 -26.08 1.22 3.09
CA LEU A 114 -24.61 1.20 3.20
C LEU A 114 -24.00 0.14 2.28
N HIS A 115 -24.61 -1.03 2.19
CA HIS A 115 -24.15 -2.10 1.32
C HIS A 115 -24.26 -1.70 -0.16
N GLN A 116 -25.35 -1.04 -0.56
CA GLN A 116 -25.49 -0.49 -1.93
C GLN A 116 -24.41 0.54 -2.21
N LYS A 117 -24.19 1.49 -1.30
CA LYS A 117 -23.10 2.46 -1.42
C LYS A 117 -21.73 1.79 -1.55
N LEU A 118 -21.48 0.71 -0.80
CA LEU A 118 -20.22 -0.02 -0.84
C LEU A 118 -20.04 -0.79 -2.15
N ILE A 119 -21.10 -1.32 -2.73
CA ILE A 119 -21.08 -1.94 -4.07
C ILE A 119 -20.83 -0.89 -5.15
N GLU A 120 -21.53 0.24 -5.08
CA GLU A 120 -21.44 1.34 -6.04
C GLU A 120 -20.07 2.04 -5.98
N ALA A 121 -19.49 2.13 -4.78
CA ALA A 121 -18.13 2.58 -4.57
C ALA A 121 -17.15 1.59 -5.22
N LYS A 122 -16.78 1.87 -6.47
CA LYS A 122 -15.69 1.16 -7.14
C LYS A 122 -14.41 1.34 -6.30
N PRO A 123 -13.66 0.27 -6.02
CA PRO A 123 -12.38 0.41 -5.31
C PRO A 123 -11.42 1.20 -6.18
N THR A 124 -11.19 2.47 -5.82
CA THR A 124 -10.18 3.31 -6.45
C THR A 124 -8.86 3.08 -5.73
N ILE A 125 -8.01 2.22 -6.29
CA ILE A 125 -6.66 2.02 -5.78
C ILE A 125 -5.81 3.22 -6.22
N ASN A 126 -5.61 4.17 -5.30
CA ASN A 126 -4.64 5.24 -5.49
C ASN A 126 -3.23 4.73 -5.18
N ASN A 127 -2.55 4.17 -6.18
CA ASN A 127 -1.21 3.60 -6.04
C ASN A 127 -0.17 4.62 -5.55
N GLN A 128 -0.34 5.91 -5.85
CA GLN A 128 0.60 6.95 -5.41
C GLN A 128 0.45 7.20 -3.90
N GLU A 129 -0.77 7.38 -3.42
CA GLU A 129 -1.06 7.56 -2.00
C GLU A 129 -0.66 6.32 -1.18
N MET A 130 -0.94 5.12 -1.69
CA MET A 130 -0.50 3.88 -1.03
C MET A 130 1.02 3.78 -0.90
N LYS A 131 1.77 4.20 -1.93
CA LYS A 131 3.24 4.24 -1.87
C LYS A 131 3.73 5.25 -0.83
N GLN A 132 3.13 6.44 -0.78
CA GLN A 132 3.45 7.47 0.20
C GLN A 132 3.16 6.97 1.62
N GLN A 133 1.98 6.42 1.88
CA GLN A 133 1.61 5.84 3.18
C GLN A 133 2.56 4.71 3.60
N TYR A 134 2.93 3.82 2.66
CA TYR A 134 3.88 2.76 2.93
C TYR A 134 5.27 3.31 3.31
N GLN A 135 5.76 4.31 2.58
CA GLN A 135 7.04 4.95 2.88
C GLN A 135 7.02 5.62 4.27
N SER A 136 5.95 6.37 4.57
CA SER A 136 5.75 7.00 5.88
C SER A 136 5.70 5.97 7.01
N HIS A 137 4.91 4.89 6.87
CA HIS A 137 4.83 3.84 7.87
C HIS A 137 6.16 3.09 8.07
N LYS A 138 6.86 2.80 6.97
CA LYS A 138 8.20 2.19 7.03
C LYS A 138 9.18 3.08 7.79
N TYR A 139 9.14 4.39 7.54
CA TYR A 139 9.97 5.37 8.25
C TYR A 139 9.63 5.44 9.75
N TYR A 140 8.34 5.55 10.11
CA TYR A 140 7.92 5.54 11.52
C TYR A 140 8.29 4.24 12.23
N SER A 141 8.24 3.10 11.55
CA SER A 141 8.69 1.80 12.09
C SER A 141 10.18 1.82 12.40
N LEU A 142 11.01 2.32 11.48
CA LEU A 142 12.45 2.45 11.66
C LEU A 142 12.81 3.43 12.79
N LEU A 143 12.08 4.55 12.89
CA LEU A 143 12.21 5.49 14.01
C LEU A 143 11.87 4.84 15.35
N LYS A 144 10.77 4.08 15.43
CA LYS A 144 10.39 3.32 16.63
C LYS A 144 11.45 2.31 17.05
N GLN A 145 12.05 1.61 16.08
CA GLN A 145 13.12 0.64 16.35
C GLN A 145 14.41 1.32 16.84
N ARG A 146 14.72 2.50 16.30
CA ARG A 146 15.95 3.23 16.61
C ARG A 146 15.85 4.03 17.91
N ASN A 147 14.67 4.53 18.25
CA ASN A 147 14.41 5.33 19.44
C ASN A 147 13.08 4.95 20.11
N PRO A 148 13.03 3.84 20.88
CA PRO A 148 11.78 3.34 21.48
C PRO A 148 11.18 4.29 22.52
N THR A 149 11.96 5.23 23.05
CA THR A 149 11.54 6.18 24.11
C THR A 149 10.96 7.50 23.61
N VAL A 150 11.05 7.81 22.32
CA VAL A 150 10.61 9.12 21.76
C VAL A 150 9.08 9.21 21.60
N PHE A 151 8.36 8.09 21.72
CA PHE A 151 6.91 8.02 21.52
C PHE A 151 6.07 8.28 22.79
N LEU A 152 6.65 8.88 23.84
CA LEU A 152 5.91 9.25 25.05
C LEU A 152 5.41 10.70 25.06
N ASP A 153 5.83 11.55 24.12
CA ASP A 153 5.38 12.95 24.01
C ASP A 153 4.81 13.25 22.61
N GLU A 154 3.49 13.36 22.51
CA GLU A 154 2.75 13.69 21.29
C GLU A 154 3.22 15.02 20.66
N ASN A 155 3.65 15.96 21.51
CA ASN A 155 4.15 17.27 21.08
C ASN A 155 5.46 17.18 20.28
N ARG A 156 6.33 16.23 20.59
CA ARG A 156 7.62 16.06 19.89
C ARG A 156 7.43 15.34 18.56
N GLY A 157 6.46 14.43 18.48
CA GLY A 157 6.04 13.78 17.23
C GLY A 157 5.48 14.76 16.22
N ASN A 158 4.65 15.71 16.68
CA ASN A 158 4.07 16.75 15.82
C ASN A 158 5.12 17.71 15.26
N MET A 159 6.11 18.12 16.07
CA MET A 159 7.18 19.00 15.62
C MET A 159 8.07 18.33 14.55
N LEU A 160 8.41 17.06 14.74
CA LEU A 160 9.19 16.29 13.76
C LEU A 160 8.40 16.04 12.46
N LYS A 161 7.08 15.90 12.55
CA LYS A 161 6.21 15.77 11.39
C LYS A 161 6.21 17.06 10.56
N GLN A 162 6.10 18.22 11.22
CA GLN A 162 6.14 19.53 10.58
C GLN A 162 7.46 19.80 9.86
N GLN A 163 8.59 19.50 10.50
CA GLN A 163 9.92 19.65 9.90
C GLN A 163 10.10 18.76 8.65
N LEU A 164 9.48 17.58 8.65
CA LEU A 164 9.55 16.65 7.53
C LEU A 164 8.63 17.08 6.36
N GLU A 165 7.44 17.60 6.66
CA GLU A 165 6.54 18.18 5.66
C GLU A 165 7.23 19.37 4.95
N GLU A 166 7.91 20.25 5.70
CA GLU A 166 8.70 21.36 5.14
C GLU A 166 9.87 20.86 4.26
N GLN A 167 10.55 19.79 4.65
CA GLN A 167 11.65 19.20 3.85
C GLN A 167 11.14 18.61 2.54
N ILE A 168 10.03 17.85 2.57
CA ILE A 168 9.44 17.24 1.38
C ILE A 168 8.94 18.33 0.41
N GLU A 169 8.35 19.40 0.95
CA GLU A 169 7.89 20.54 0.15
C GLU A 169 9.06 21.29 -0.48
N GLY A 170 10.17 21.47 0.25
CA GLY A 170 11.42 22.02 -0.26
C GLY A 170 11.99 21.20 -1.43
N ASP A 171 12.13 19.90 -1.25
CA ASP A 171 12.63 18.98 -2.29
C ASP A 171 11.75 19.00 -3.55
N TYR A 172 10.42 19.08 -3.37
CA TYR A 172 9.48 19.17 -4.49
C TYR A 172 9.61 20.50 -5.26
N ILE A 173 9.80 21.62 -4.54
CA ILE A 173 10.02 22.94 -5.15
C ILE A 173 11.35 22.95 -5.93
N GLU A 174 12.41 22.35 -5.40
CA GLU A 174 13.70 22.24 -6.08
C GLU A 174 13.60 21.39 -7.36
N GLN A 175 12.93 20.23 -7.30
CA GLN A 175 12.69 19.39 -8.48
C GLN A 175 11.89 20.14 -9.55
N LYS A 176 10.86 20.91 -9.14
CA LYS A 176 10.06 21.71 -10.07
C LYS A 176 10.87 22.84 -10.72
N LYS A 177 11.78 23.49 -9.97
CA LYS A 177 12.68 24.52 -10.51
C LYS A 177 13.66 23.93 -11.54
N ALA A 178 14.27 22.78 -11.23
CA ALA A 178 15.18 22.10 -12.15
C ALA A 178 14.49 21.73 -13.48
N LEU A 179 13.25 21.24 -13.41
CA LEU A 179 12.46 20.87 -14.59
C LEU A 179 12.07 22.11 -15.43
N LEU A 180 11.77 23.24 -14.78
CA LEU A 180 11.52 24.52 -15.45
C LEU A 180 12.78 25.06 -16.14
N GLU A 181 13.95 24.91 -15.52
CA GLU A 181 15.23 25.33 -16.08
C GLU A 181 15.60 24.48 -17.31
N GLU A 182 15.37 23.17 -17.25
CA GLU A 182 15.55 22.26 -18.39
C GLU A 182 14.63 22.63 -19.57
N LEU A 183 13.36 22.94 -19.31
CA LEU A 183 12.43 23.42 -20.35
C LEU A 183 12.88 24.75 -20.97
N ALA A 184 13.42 25.67 -20.17
CA ALA A 184 13.93 26.95 -20.67
C ALA A 184 15.16 26.74 -21.58
N GLN A 185 16.05 25.80 -21.23
CA GLN A 185 17.19 25.44 -22.08
C GLN A 185 16.73 24.84 -23.41
N LEU A 186 15.72 23.96 -23.39
CA LEU A 186 15.15 23.40 -24.62
C LEU A 186 14.53 24.49 -25.51
N GLN A 187 13.87 25.50 -24.95
CA GLN A 187 13.34 26.62 -25.72
C GLN A 187 14.42 27.51 -26.35
N ILE A 188 15.58 27.65 -25.70
CA ILE A 188 16.73 28.37 -26.26
C ILE A 188 17.29 27.57 -27.45
N VAL A 189 17.48 26.26 -27.28
CA VAL A 189 17.96 25.37 -28.35
C VAL A 189 16.97 25.33 -29.52
N GLU A 190 15.67 25.29 -29.27
CA GLU A 190 14.66 25.37 -30.33
C GLU A 190 14.75 26.70 -31.12
N ARG A 191 15.00 27.83 -30.44
CA ARG A 191 15.21 29.11 -31.12
C ARG A 191 16.49 29.12 -31.96
N GLU A 192 17.58 28.56 -31.44
CA GLU A 192 18.85 28.46 -32.16
C GLU A 192 18.71 27.56 -33.41
N ILE A 193 17.95 26.45 -33.31
CA ILE A 193 17.64 25.58 -34.44
C ILE A 193 16.77 26.33 -35.48
N ILE A 194 15.77 27.09 -35.03
CA ILE A 194 14.93 27.91 -35.93
C ILE A 194 15.76 28.99 -36.63
N GLU A 195 16.73 29.61 -35.95
CA GLU A 195 17.63 30.61 -36.53
C GLU A 195 18.66 29.99 -37.50
N GLU A 196 19.10 28.74 -37.29
CA GLU A 196 19.98 28.01 -38.23
C GLU A 196 19.23 27.48 -39.47
N GLU A 197 17.94 27.14 -39.36
CA GLU A 197 17.14 26.58 -40.47
C GLU A 197 16.50 27.64 -41.41
N LEU A 198 16.62 28.94 -41.11
CA LEU A 198 16.22 30.01 -42.02
C LEU A 198 17.41 30.52 -42.86
N PRO A 199 17.57 30.13 -44.14
CA PRO A 199 18.40 30.90 -45.05
C PRO A 199 17.78 32.29 -45.27
N ASP A 200 18.62 33.33 -45.25
CA ASP A 200 18.26 34.74 -45.46
C ASP A 200 17.18 34.94 -46.54
N TYR A 201 15.92 35.09 -46.11
CA TYR A 201 14.83 35.55 -46.96
C TYR A 201 14.63 37.07 -46.81
N ASP A 202 15.72 37.82 -46.97
CA ASP A 202 15.67 39.29 -47.15
C ASP A 202 15.56 39.70 -48.63
N LEU A 203 15.30 38.75 -49.53
CA LEU A 203 15.10 39.02 -50.96
C LEU A 203 13.98 38.16 -51.54
N LEU A 204 12.72 38.47 -51.24
CA LEU A 204 11.55 38.24 -52.12
C LEU A 204 10.26 38.69 -51.42
N ILE A 205 10.02 40.01 -51.39
CA ILE A 205 8.65 40.53 -51.40
C ILE A 205 8.40 41.08 -52.81
N PRO A 206 7.77 40.32 -53.71
CA PRO A 206 6.98 40.88 -54.79
C PRO A 206 5.50 40.58 -54.57
N GLU A 207 4.73 41.66 -54.46
CA GLU A 207 3.37 41.79 -55.02
C GLU A 207 2.41 40.60 -54.83
N MET A 208 1.88 40.43 -53.62
CA MET A 208 0.56 39.77 -53.44
C MET A 208 -0.38 40.58 -52.54
N LEU A 209 -0.12 41.89 -52.45
CA LEU A 209 -1.02 42.88 -51.87
C LEU A 209 -2.00 43.37 -52.94
N GLN A 210 -2.76 42.45 -53.55
CA GLN A 210 -3.96 42.78 -54.30
C GLN A 210 -5.02 41.72 -54.04
N GLN A 211 -6.16 42.21 -53.56
CA GLN A 211 -7.46 41.55 -53.48
C GLN A 211 -7.64 40.66 -52.24
N GLU A 212 -8.18 41.25 -51.18
CA GLU A 212 -9.56 40.96 -50.80
C GLU A 212 -10.08 42.13 -49.95
N GLU A 213 -10.88 42.98 -50.59
CA GLU A 213 -11.78 43.93 -49.94
C GLU A 213 -12.67 43.16 -48.96
N ILE A 214 -12.56 43.48 -47.67
CA ILE A 214 -13.58 43.13 -46.70
C ILE A 214 -14.72 44.14 -46.91
N GLN A 215 -15.80 43.69 -47.53
CA GLN A 215 -17.11 44.33 -47.45
C GLN A 215 -17.59 44.21 -46.00
N GLU A 216 -17.67 45.35 -45.32
CA GLU A 216 -18.44 45.49 -44.08
C GLU A 216 -19.92 45.49 -44.44
N ASP A 217 -20.58 44.33 -44.33
CA ASP A 217 -22.03 44.27 -44.26
C ASP A 217 -22.49 44.11 -42.82
N ASP A 218 -23.40 45.00 -42.49
CA ASP A 218 -23.81 45.50 -41.18
C ASP A 218 -25.22 44.99 -40.90
N ASP A 219 -25.36 43.74 -40.44
CA ASP A 219 -26.67 43.14 -40.19
C ASP A 219 -26.78 42.59 -38.76
N GLY A 220 -27.33 43.40 -37.88
CA GLY A 220 -27.67 43.01 -36.52
C GLY A 220 -28.74 41.93 -36.45
N PHE A 221 -28.63 41.00 -35.49
CA PHE A 221 -29.83 40.38 -34.92
C PHE A 221 -29.64 39.83 -33.51
N THR A 222 -30.75 39.95 -32.79
CA THR A 222 -31.00 39.82 -31.36
C THR A 222 -30.99 38.38 -30.84
N GLY A 223 -30.49 38.23 -29.59
CA GLY A 223 -31.17 37.56 -28.48
C GLY A 223 -31.51 36.07 -28.57
N LYS A 224 -31.04 35.31 -27.57
CA LYS A 224 -31.89 34.46 -26.71
C LYS A 224 -31.07 33.80 -25.60
N GLU A 225 -31.30 34.26 -24.37
CA GLU A 225 -31.12 33.45 -23.17
C GLU A 225 -32.11 32.28 -23.19
N VAL A 226 -31.64 31.07 -22.92
CA VAL A 226 -32.49 29.90 -22.71
C VAL A 226 -32.24 29.37 -21.31
N TYR A 227 -33.21 29.61 -20.43
CA TYR A 227 -33.39 28.88 -19.18
C TYR A 227 -33.84 27.45 -19.50
N VAL A 228 -33.24 26.44 -18.87
CA VAL A 228 -33.87 25.12 -18.74
C VAL A 228 -33.89 24.67 -17.28
N THR A 229 -35.11 24.32 -16.90
CA THR A 229 -35.72 23.96 -15.63
C THR A 229 -35.17 22.69 -14.96
N GLN A 230 -35.12 22.71 -13.64
CA GLN A 230 -35.16 21.50 -12.80
C GLN A 230 -36.62 21.06 -12.61
N LYS A 231 -36.86 19.77 -12.86
CA LYS A 231 -37.94 18.90 -12.40
C LYS A 231 -37.26 17.56 -12.08
N GLU A 232 -37.63 16.73 -11.13
CA GLU A 232 -38.69 16.66 -10.11
C GLU A 232 -38.10 15.76 -9.01
#